data_AF-A0A7J9H0V6-F1
#
_entry.id   AF-A0A7J9H0V6-F1
#
_cell.length_a   1.000
_cell.length_b   1.000
_cell.length_c   1.000
_cell.angle_alpha   90.00
_cell.angle_beta   90.00
_cell.angle_gamma   90.00
#
_symmetry.space_group_name_H-M   'P 1'
#
loop_
_entity.id
_entity.type
_entity.pdbx_description
1 polymer ?
#
loop_
_entity_poly.entity_id
_entity_poly.type
_entity_poly.pdbx_seq_one_letter_code
_entity_poly.pdbx_strand_id
1 'polypeptide(L)'
;MLSYVLLGCLDPENFREFKLVKRQQLSHNVAKFTFELPTPTSVLGLPIGQHISCRGKDSQGEEVIKPYTPTTLDSDVGHFELVIKMYPQGRMSHHFRELRVGDYLAVKGPKGRFRYQPGQVRAFGMIAGGSGITPMFQVCQSFVN
;
A
#
# COMPACT_ATOMS: atom_id res chain seq x y z
N MET A 1 14.68 6.57 -23.78
CA MET A 1 14.82 7.49 -22.62
C MET A 1 15.02 6.62 -21.39
N LEU A 2 16.23 6.58 -20.84
CA LEU A 2 16.57 5.71 -19.72
C LEU A 2 15.84 6.20 -18.46
N SER A 3 14.82 5.46 -18.02
CA SER A 3 14.17 5.71 -16.74
C SER A 3 15.17 5.39 -15.63
N TYR A 4 15.70 6.43 -14.98
CA TYR A 4 16.34 6.26 -13.67
C TYR A 4 15.31 5.63 -12.75
N VAL A 5 15.43 4.32 -12.50
CA VAL A 5 14.67 3.67 -11.44
C VAL A 5 15.27 4.18 -10.14
N LEU A 6 14.62 5.17 -9.52
CA LEU A 6 14.91 5.53 -8.15
C LEU A 6 14.88 4.25 -7.31
N LEU A 7 15.93 4.00 -6.54
CA LEU A 7 16.03 2.78 -5.74
C LEU A 7 14.88 2.79 -4.71
N GLY A 8 13.88 1.94 -4.94
CA GLY A 8 12.70 1.83 -4.09
C GLY A 8 13.01 1.40 -2.66
N CYS A 9 12.14 1.77 -1.72
CA CYS A 9 12.30 1.43 -0.32
C CYS A 9 11.85 0.00 0.02
N LEU A 10 11.14 -0.68 -0.88
CA LEU A 10 10.67 -2.05 -0.70
C LEU A 10 11.79 -3.10 -0.89
N ASP A 11 11.64 -4.24 -0.21
CA ASP A 11 12.48 -5.44 -0.37
C ASP A 11 11.59 -6.65 -0.70
N PRO A 12 11.82 -7.35 -1.83
CA PRO A 12 10.94 -8.42 -2.27
C PRO A 12 11.07 -9.67 -1.41
N GLU A 13 12.18 -9.88 -0.73
CA GLU A 13 12.49 -11.09 0.02
C GLU A 13 12.26 -10.89 1.53
N ASN A 14 12.59 -9.69 2.04
CA ASN A 14 12.58 -9.38 3.47
C ASN A 14 11.49 -8.38 3.85
N PHE A 15 11.01 -8.46 5.09
CA PHE A 15 10.15 -7.42 5.65
C PHE A 15 11.00 -6.23 6.12
N ARG A 16 10.53 -5.01 5.82
CA ARG A 16 11.07 -3.75 6.31
C ARG A 16 10.01 -3.02 7.12
N GLU A 17 10.43 -2.33 8.17
CA GLU A 17 9.54 -1.62 9.08
C GLU A 17 9.35 -0.17 8.61
N PHE A 18 8.10 0.28 8.54
CA PHE A 18 7.74 1.66 8.18
C PHE A 18 6.88 2.28 9.27
N LYS A 19 7.25 3.48 9.71
CA LYS A 19 6.58 4.15 10.84
C LYS A 19 5.28 4.80 10.42
N LEU A 20 4.21 4.57 11.16
CA LEU A 20 2.95 5.27 11.01
C LEU A 20 3.09 6.70 11.53
N VAL A 21 2.97 7.69 10.65
CA VAL A 21 3.09 9.12 11.01
C VAL A 21 1.74 9.83 11.08
N LYS A 22 0.71 9.28 10.41
CA LYS A 22 -0.64 9.85 10.46
C LYS A 22 -1.70 8.77 10.30
N ARG A 23 -2.77 8.89 11.08
CA ARG A 23 -4.00 8.12 10.94
C ARG A 23 -5.18 9.07 10.81
N GLN A 24 -5.99 8.88 9.77
CA GLN A 24 -7.18 9.71 9.50
C GLN A 24 -8.41 8.82 9.34
N GLN A 25 -9.42 9.00 10.18
CA GLN A 25 -10.69 8.31 10.03
C GLN A 25 -11.46 8.88 8.81
N LEU A 26 -11.90 8.02 7.90
CA LEU A 26 -12.65 8.41 6.70
C LEU A 26 -14.14 8.08 6.79
N SER A 27 -14.50 6.99 7.48
CA SER A 27 -15.89 6.60 7.73
C SER A 27 -15.98 5.77 9.02
N HIS A 28 -17.14 5.23 9.38
CA HIS A 28 -17.28 4.38 10.59
C HIS A 28 -16.38 3.14 10.60
N ASN A 29 -15.94 2.64 9.43
CA ASN A 29 -15.09 1.44 9.33
C ASN A 29 -13.92 1.58 8.36
N VAL A 30 -13.63 2.79 7.85
CA VAL A 30 -12.49 3.04 6.96
C VAL A 30 -11.58 4.10 7.56
N ALA A 31 -10.28 3.85 7.56
CA ALA A 31 -9.26 4.82 7.92
C ALA A 31 -8.10 4.81 6.92
N LYS A 32 -7.46 5.96 6.77
CA LYS A 32 -6.23 6.15 6.01
C LYS A 32 -5.04 6.17 6.95
N PHE A 33 -4.00 5.42 6.60
CA PHE A 33 -2.76 5.29 7.34
C PHE A 33 -1.61 5.76 6.46
N THR A 34 -0.88 6.78 6.90
CA THR A 34 0.26 7.35 6.19
C THR A 34 1.54 6.93 6.88
N PHE A 35 2.42 6.25 6.15
CA PHE A 35 3.69 5.74 6.65
C PHE A 35 4.85 6.52 6.05
N GLU A 36 5.83 6.92 6.85
CA GLU A 36 7.01 7.63 6.35
C GLU A 36 7.99 6.66 5.69
N LEU A 37 8.63 7.13 4.62
CA LEU A 37 9.78 6.50 3.98
C LEU A 37 11.09 7.01 4.64
N PRO A 38 12.24 6.36 4.42
CA PRO A 38 13.50 6.70 5.08
C PRO A 38 13.93 8.16 4.94
N THR A 39 13.58 8.82 3.83
CA THR A 39 13.84 10.25 3.61
C THR A 39 12.65 10.94 2.96
N PRO A 40 12.51 12.27 3.08
CA PRO A 40 11.44 13.04 2.43
C PRO A 40 11.40 12.95 0.90
N THR A 41 12.51 12.52 0.27
CA THR A 41 12.65 12.38 -1.18
C THR A 41 12.63 10.93 -1.65
N SER A 42 12.52 9.98 -0.71
CA SER A 42 12.47 8.55 -1.03
C SER A 42 11.16 8.21 -1.76
N VAL A 43 11.19 7.20 -2.61
CA VAL A 43 9.99 6.63 -3.23
C VAL A 43 9.76 5.22 -2.70
N LEU A 44 8.50 4.77 -2.69
CA LEU A 44 8.19 3.41 -2.26
C LEU A 44 8.82 2.39 -3.21
N GLY A 45 8.78 2.67 -4.51
CA GLY A 45 9.28 1.78 -5.57
C GLY A 45 8.33 0.62 -5.81
N LEU A 46 7.03 0.90 -5.87
CA LEU A 46 5.99 -0.10 -6.16
C LEU A 46 5.51 0.07 -7.61
N PRO A 47 5.88 -0.86 -8.52
CA PRO A 47 5.40 -0.81 -9.90
C PRO A 47 3.87 -0.85 -9.98
N ILE A 48 3.32 -0.14 -10.96
CA ILE A 48 1.87 -0.05 -11.18
C ILE A 48 1.24 -1.44 -11.37
N GLY A 49 0.19 -1.70 -10.60
CA GLY A 49 -0.55 -2.96 -10.61
C GLY A 49 0.09 -4.09 -9.79
N GLN A 50 1.18 -3.78 -9.08
CA GLN A 50 1.71 -4.62 -8.01
C GLN A 50 1.21 -4.14 -6.65
N HIS A 51 1.39 -4.97 -5.62
CA HIS A 51 0.97 -4.71 -4.25
C HIS A 51 2.09 -5.04 -3.26
N ILE A 52 1.88 -4.70 -1.99
CA ILE A 52 2.77 -5.05 -0.88
C ILE A 52 2.13 -6.08 0.03
N SER A 53 2.95 -6.87 0.73
CA SER A 53 2.53 -7.74 1.82
C SER A 53 2.79 -7.04 3.14
N CYS A 54 1.73 -6.80 3.91
CA CYS A 54 1.82 -6.27 5.27
C CYS A 54 1.72 -7.41 6.27
N ARG A 55 2.57 -7.39 7.30
CA ARG A 55 2.57 -8.35 8.40
C ARG A 55 2.15 -7.64 9.68
N GLY A 56 1.24 -8.27 10.41
CA GLY A 56 0.72 -7.79 11.69
C GLY A 56 0.36 -8.93 12.63
N LYS A 57 -0.38 -8.61 13.68
CA LYS A 57 -0.87 -9.57 14.69
C LYS A 57 -2.38 -9.45 14.88
N ASP A 58 -3.07 -10.57 15.01
CA ASP A 58 -4.49 -10.58 15.32
C ASP A 58 -4.77 -10.43 16.84
N SER A 59 -6.03 -10.59 17.24
CA SER A 59 -6.47 -10.44 18.63
C SER A 59 -5.94 -11.51 19.58
N GLN A 60 -5.41 -12.61 19.06
CA GLN A 60 -4.77 -13.67 19.85
C GLN A 60 -3.24 -13.50 19.88
N GLY A 61 -2.70 -12.49 19.19
CA GLY A 61 -1.26 -12.27 19.06
C GLY A 61 -0.62 -13.07 17.93
N GLU A 62 -1.40 -13.85 17.17
CA GLU A 62 -0.93 -14.69 16.08
C GLU A 62 -0.60 -13.86 14.84
N GLU A 63 0.46 -14.26 14.14
CA GLU A 63 0.89 -13.58 12.93
C GLU A 63 -0.16 -13.66 11.82
N VAL A 64 -0.37 -12.54 11.13
CA VAL A 64 -1.20 -12.45 9.94
C VAL A 64 -0.48 -11.63 8.86
N ILE A 65 -0.42 -12.18 7.65
CA ILE A 65 0.13 -11.51 6.47
C ILE A 65 -0.99 -11.33 5.45
N LYS A 66 -1.19 -10.10 4.96
CA LYS A 66 -2.19 -9.79 3.94
C LYS A 66 -1.65 -8.81 2.88
N PRO A 67 -2.08 -8.97 1.62
CA PRO A 67 -1.72 -8.03 0.57
C PRO A 67 -2.52 -6.73 0.69
N TYR A 68 -1.87 -5.60 0.41
CA TYR A 68 -2.50 -4.28 0.30
C TYR A 68 -1.90 -3.52 -0.88
N THR A 69 -2.73 -2.72 -1.56
CA THR A 69 -2.26 -1.82 -2.61
C THR A 69 -2.30 -0.39 -2.07
N PRO A 70 -1.15 0.28 -1.97
CA PRO A 70 -1.09 1.70 -1.63
C PRO A 70 -1.90 2.56 -2.59
N THR A 71 -2.44 3.66 -2.06
CA THR A 71 -3.17 4.67 -2.85
C THR A 71 -2.26 5.79 -3.35
N THR A 72 -0.97 5.73 -3.05
CA THR A 72 0.08 6.63 -3.55
C THR A 72 0.85 6.00 -4.71
N LEU A 73 1.52 6.83 -5.51
CA LEU A 73 2.44 6.47 -6.59
C LEU A 73 3.87 6.88 -6.22
N ASP A 74 4.86 6.50 -7.05
CA ASP A 74 6.25 6.95 -6.85
C ASP A 74 6.46 8.45 -7.10
N SER A 75 5.45 9.16 -7.64
CA SER A 75 5.41 10.63 -7.65
C SER A 75 5.16 11.22 -6.27
N ASP A 76 4.58 10.45 -5.34
CA ASP A 76 4.38 10.83 -3.95
C ASP A 76 5.62 10.46 -3.14
N VAL A 77 6.52 11.42 -2.96
CA VAL A 77 7.77 11.20 -2.23
C VAL A 77 7.60 11.23 -0.71
N GLY A 78 8.47 10.53 -0.02
CA GLY A 78 8.64 10.57 1.43
C GLY A 78 7.62 9.77 2.25
N HIS A 79 6.58 9.23 1.62
CA HIS A 79 5.56 8.46 2.32
C HIS A 79 4.83 7.48 1.40
N PHE A 80 4.03 6.59 1.99
CA PHE A 80 2.96 5.89 1.27
C PHE A 80 1.70 5.82 2.11
N GLU A 81 0.55 5.66 1.45
CA GLU A 81 -0.74 5.62 2.13
C GLU A 81 -1.47 4.30 1.90
N LEU A 82 -2.05 3.77 2.98
CA LEU A 82 -2.99 2.65 2.93
C LEU A 82 -4.38 3.11 3.38
N VAL A 83 -5.38 2.87 2.54
CA VAL A 83 -6.79 3.03 2.90
C VAL A 83 -7.36 1.67 3.29
N ILE A 84 -7.67 1.50 4.57
CA ILE A 84 -8.05 0.21 5.15
C ILE A 84 -9.49 0.25 5.60
N LYS A 85 -10.32 -0.63 5.03
CA LYS A 85 -11.62 -0.99 5.59
C LYS A 85 -11.42 -2.06 6.66
N MET A 86 -11.77 -1.73 7.90
CA MET A 86 -11.64 -2.60 9.06
C MET A 86 -12.92 -3.41 9.27
N TYR A 87 -12.79 -4.73 9.25
CA TYR A 87 -13.89 -5.65 9.53
C TYR A 87 -13.86 -6.07 11.01
N PRO A 88 -15.01 -6.18 11.71
CA PRO A 88 -15.05 -6.46 13.15
C PRO A 88 -14.23 -7.70 13.56
N GLN A 89 -14.35 -8.79 12.79
CA GLN A 89 -13.64 -10.05 13.02
C GLN A 89 -12.43 -10.26 12.09
N GLY A 90 -12.00 -9.22 11.38
CA GLY A 90 -10.85 -9.33 10.48
C GLY A 90 -9.54 -9.43 11.25
N ARG A 91 -8.78 -10.51 11.07
CA ARG A 91 -7.46 -10.73 11.73
C ARG A 91 -6.50 -9.55 11.52
N MET A 92 -6.29 -9.14 10.26
CA MET A 92 -5.46 -7.97 9.96
C MET A 92 -6.16 -6.65 10.28
N SER A 93 -7.50 -6.61 10.26
CA SER A 93 -8.26 -5.44 10.71
C SER A 93 -8.07 -5.18 12.20
N HIS A 94 -7.87 -6.21 13.03
CA HIS A 94 -7.48 -6.05 14.42
C HIS A 94 -6.14 -5.31 14.54
N HIS A 95 -5.12 -5.76 13.81
CA HIS A 95 -3.82 -5.10 13.80
C HIS A 95 -3.92 -3.60 13.48
N PHE A 96 -4.64 -3.23 12.41
CA PHE A 96 -4.82 -1.82 12.03
C PHE A 96 -5.67 -1.01 13.02
N ARG A 97 -6.58 -1.64 13.78
CA ARG A 97 -7.33 -0.96 14.84
C ARG A 97 -6.40 -0.53 15.97
N GLU A 98 -5.50 -1.43 16.37
CA GLU A 98 -4.56 -1.22 17.47
C GLU A 98 -3.37 -0.32 17.10
N LEU A 99 -3.01 -0.22 15.82
CA LEU A 99 -1.88 0.57 15.34
C LEU A 99 -2.06 2.07 15.62
N ARG A 100 -1.08 2.67 16.30
CA ARG A 100 -1.02 4.08 16.71
C ARG A 100 0.08 4.83 15.99
N VAL A 101 -0.08 6.14 15.87
CA VAL A 101 0.98 7.01 15.35
C VAL A 101 2.23 6.83 16.21
N GLY A 102 3.38 6.60 15.57
CA GLY A 102 4.62 6.22 16.23
C GLY A 102 4.98 4.74 16.09
N ASP A 103 3.99 3.86 15.89
CA ASP A 103 4.19 2.42 15.69
C ASP A 103 4.71 2.12 14.28
N TYR A 104 5.13 0.88 14.06
CA TYR A 104 5.71 0.41 12.81
C TYR A 104 4.86 -0.70 12.17
N LEU A 105 4.83 -0.72 10.84
CA LEU A 105 4.25 -1.78 10.04
C LEU A 105 5.34 -2.49 9.23
N ALA A 106 5.41 -3.81 9.39
CA ALA A 106 6.28 -4.67 8.61
C ALA A 106 5.73 -4.86 7.19
N VAL A 107 6.49 -4.44 6.18
CA VAL A 107 6.10 -4.47 4.76
C VAL A 107 7.15 -5.20 3.91
N LYS A 108 6.69 -6.08 3.03
CA LYS A 108 7.51 -6.79 2.04
C LYS A 108 6.94 -6.58 0.64
N GLY A 109 7.78 -6.36 -0.36
CA GLY A 109 7.35 -6.14 -1.74
C GLY A 109 8.44 -5.65 -2.67
N PRO A 110 8.12 -5.37 -3.94
CA PRO A 110 6.78 -5.48 -4.51
C PRO A 110 6.38 -6.94 -4.80
N LYS A 111 5.08 -7.22 -4.85
CA LYS A 111 4.50 -8.54 -5.17
C LYS A 111 3.42 -8.41 -6.24
N GLY A 112 3.21 -9.49 -7.00
CA GLY A 112 2.22 -9.55 -8.08
C GLY A 112 2.85 -9.67 -9.47
N ARG A 113 2.13 -10.35 -10.37
CA ARG A 113 2.61 -10.65 -11.74
C ARG A 113 2.18 -9.61 -12.77
N PHE A 114 1.16 -8.82 -12.46
CA PHE A 114 0.66 -7.81 -13.38
C PHE A 114 1.64 -6.64 -13.46
N ARG A 115 2.03 -6.29 -14.68
CA ARG A 115 2.79 -5.09 -14.98
C ARG A 115 2.12 -4.42 -16.17
N TYR A 116 1.69 -3.18 -15.98
CA TYR A 116 1.17 -2.37 -17.06
C TYR A 116 2.31 -1.62 -17.76
N GLN A 117 2.26 -1.56 -19.09
CA GLN A 117 3.08 -0.65 -19.89
C GLN A 117 2.19 0.36 -20.63
N PRO A 118 2.49 1.67 -20.58
CA PRO A 118 1.76 2.68 -21.35
C PRO A 118 1.57 2.28 -22.82
N GLY A 119 0.33 2.34 -23.30
CA GLY A 119 -0.02 2.00 -24.68
C GLY A 119 -0.23 0.50 -24.97
N GLN A 120 -0.08 -0.38 -23.98
CA GLN A 120 -0.27 -1.83 -24.15
C GLN A 120 -1.72 -2.21 -24.53
N VAL A 121 -2.70 -1.40 -24.13
CA VAL A 121 -4.13 -1.58 -24.47
C VAL A 121 -4.79 -0.24 -24.79
N ARG A 122 -5.83 -0.26 -25.61
CA ARG A 122 -6.59 0.94 -26.01
C ARG A 122 -7.63 1.37 -24.97
N ALA A 123 -8.06 0.47 -24.10
CA ALA A 123 -9.07 0.72 -23.07
C ALA A 123 -8.88 -0.21 -21.87
N PHE A 124 -9.27 0.26 -20.69
CA PHE A 124 -9.31 -0.50 -19.45
C PHE A 124 -10.76 -0.70 -18.99
N GLY A 125 -11.19 -1.95 -18.84
CA GLY A 125 -12.39 -2.29 -18.10
C GLY A 125 -12.03 -2.62 -16.66
N MET A 126 -12.55 -1.86 -15.69
CA MET A 126 -12.31 -2.09 -14.26
C MET A 126 -13.63 -2.30 -13.54
N ILE A 127 -13.72 -3.39 -12.77
CA ILE A 127 -14.86 -3.69 -11.89
C ILE A 127 -14.31 -3.83 -10.48
N ALA A 128 -14.82 -3.03 -9.55
CA ALA A 128 -14.39 -3.03 -8.16
C ALA A 128 -15.58 -3.08 -7.20
N GLY A 129 -15.37 -3.74 -6.05
CA GLY A 129 -16.31 -3.75 -4.94
C GLY A 129 -15.58 -3.56 -3.61
N GLY A 130 -16.10 -2.66 -2.76
CA GLY A 130 -15.53 -2.38 -1.44
C GLY A 130 -14.05 -1.94 -1.50
N SER A 131 -13.20 -2.55 -0.67
CA SER A 131 -11.76 -2.26 -0.64
C SER A 131 -11.00 -2.72 -1.89
N GLY A 132 -11.63 -3.49 -2.78
CA GLY A 132 -11.05 -3.86 -4.08
C GLY A 132 -10.86 -2.68 -5.04
N ILE A 133 -11.31 -1.47 -4.67
CA ILE A 133 -11.10 -0.25 -5.44
C ILE A 133 -9.63 0.23 -5.43
N THR A 134 -8.84 -0.09 -4.40
CA THR A 134 -7.47 0.45 -4.27
C THR A 134 -6.50 0.05 -5.40
N PRO A 135 -6.46 -1.20 -5.91
CA PRO A 135 -5.64 -1.53 -7.08
C PRO A 135 -6.13 -0.82 -8.35
N MET A 136 -7.43 -0.66 -8.52
CA MET A 136 -8.00 0.06 -9.68
C MET A 136 -7.63 1.55 -9.61
N PHE A 137 -7.73 2.14 -8.42
CA PHE A 137 -7.36 3.53 -8.17
C PHE A 137 -5.87 3.78 -8.48
N GLN A 138 -4.97 2.90 -8.05
CA GLN A 138 -3.54 2.99 -8.36
C GLN A 138 -3.28 3.01 -9.87
N VAL A 139 -3.92 2.09 -10.62
CA VAL A 139 -3.78 2.02 -12.07
C VAL A 139 -4.37 3.27 -12.72
N CYS A 140 -5.56 3.72 -12.30
CA CYS A 140 -6.18 4.94 -12.83
C CYS A 140 -5.28 6.17 -12.67
N GLN A 141 -4.72 6.40 -11.47
CA GLN A 141 -3.82 7.54 -11.22
C GLN A 141 -2.59 7.53 -12.13
N SER A 142 -2.11 6.36 -12.56
CA SER A 142 -0.95 6.28 -13.46
C SER A 142 -1.22 6.78 -14.88
N PHE A 143 -2.49 6.95 -15.28
CA PHE A 143 -2.84 7.48 -16.60
C PHE A 143 -3.09 8.99 -16.63
N VAL A 144 -3.51 9.56 -15.49
CA VAL A 144 -4.00 10.95 -15.42
C VAL A 144 -2.92 11.93 -14.99
N ASN A 145 -1.79 11.42 -14.49
CA ASN A 145 -0.65 12.20 -13.99
C ASN A 145 0.53 12.15 -14.95
#